data_AF-A0A164M2V7-F1
#
_entry.id   AF-A0A164M2V7-F1
#
_cell.length_a   1.000
_cell.length_b   1.000
_cell.length_c   1.000
_cell.angle_alpha   90.00
_cell.angle_beta   90.00
_cell.angle_gamma   90.00
#
_symmetry.space_group_name_H-M   'P 1'
#
loop_
_entity.id
_entity.type
_entity.pdbx_description
1 polymer ?
#
loop_
_entity_poly.entity_id
_entity_poly.type
_entity_poly.pdbx_seq_one_letter_code
_entity_poly.pdbx_strand_id
1 'polypeptide(L)'
;MALIEIEDLPASTADVLGRRARAAGMPVVAYIRRELTALAGRRVPIDTVVEFLDAERPDQPGPEIDSDAMVLLNTYDLPADAWGMLARRAAATGLPLSDYVRQELITLARRSTIDDLVQEFREAKQQDPSLDIDLDAIVSAIRSVRGQ
;
A
#
# COMPACT_ATOMS: atom_id res chain seq x y z
N MET A 1 17.71 -10.83 -12.87
CA MET A 1 17.77 -10.05 -11.61
C MET A 1 16.36 -9.59 -11.31
N ALA A 2 15.79 -10.16 -10.25
CA ALA A 2 14.35 -10.25 -10.00
C ALA A 2 13.72 -8.89 -9.65
N LEU A 3 12.98 -8.34 -10.61
CA LEU A 3 11.96 -7.30 -10.43
C LEU A 3 10.55 -7.90 -10.68
N ILE A 4 10.49 -9.23 -10.65
CA ILE A 4 9.33 -10.08 -10.91
C ILE A 4 8.58 -10.15 -9.58
N GLU A 5 7.52 -9.36 -9.42
CA GLU A 5 6.33 -9.51 -8.54
C GLU A 5 5.48 -8.23 -8.63
N ILE A 6 6.10 -7.10 -9.01
CA ILE A 6 5.39 -5.94 -9.57
C ILE A 6 4.81 -6.27 -10.95
N GLU A 7 5.40 -7.21 -11.69
CA GLU A 7 4.91 -7.66 -13.01
C GLU A 7 3.52 -8.30 -12.96
N ASP A 8 3.10 -8.79 -11.79
CA ASP A 8 1.83 -9.47 -11.61
C ASP A 8 0.74 -8.51 -11.06
N LEU A 9 1.14 -7.31 -10.64
CA LEU A 9 0.21 -6.21 -10.44
C LEU A 9 -0.20 -5.65 -11.81
N PRO A 10 -1.44 -5.11 -11.95
CA PRO A 10 -1.78 -4.35 -13.14
C PRO A 10 -0.74 -3.25 -13.39
N ALA A 11 -0.28 -3.07 -14.63
CA ALA A 11 0.81 -2.12 -14.95
C ALA A 11 0.56 -0.71 -14.39
N SER A 12 -0.68 -0.23 -14.41
CA SER A 12 -1.06 1.06 -13.82
C SER A 12 -0.84 1.14 -12.30
N THR A 13 -1.00 0.02 -11.59
CA THR A 13 -0.71 -0.08 -10.14
C THR A 13 0.79 -0.03 -9.90
N ALA A 14 1.55 -0.81 -10.67
CA ALA A 14 3.02 -0.80 -10.64
C ALA A 14 3.60 0.60 -10.85
N ASP A 15 3.11 1.31 -11.87
CA ASP A 15 3.56 2.66 -12.22
C ASP A 15 3.29 3.69 -11.13
N VAL A 16 2.12 3.64 -10.49
CA VAL A 16 1.78 4.52 -9.38
C VAL A 16 2.69 4.27 -8.19
N LEU A 17 2.86 3.01 -7.77
CA LEU A 17 3.72 2.65 -6.65
C LEU A 17 5.20 3.02 -6.93
N GLY A 18 5.66 2.79 -8.16
CA GLY A 18 7.00 3.18 -8.60
C GLY A 18 7.21 4.70 -8.60
N ARG A 19 6.21 5.48 -9.05
CA ARG A 19 6.25 6.96 -8.98
C ARG A 19 6.31 7.45 -7.54
N ARG A 20 5.48 6.91 -6.65
CA ARG A 20 5.48 7.28 -5.23
C ARG A 20 6.79 6.92 -4.53
N ALA A 21 7.34 5.75 -4.81
CA ALA A 21 8.64 5.35 -4.29
C ALA A 21 9.74 6.33 -4.71
N ARG A 22 9.77 6.73 -5.99
CA ARG A 22 10.70 7.75 -6.50
C ARG A 22 10.50 9.12 -5.86
N ALA A 23 9.25 9.57 -5.72
CA ALA A 23 8.92 10.83 -5.05
C ALA A 23 9.36 10.83 -3.57
N ALA A 24 9.28 9.67 -2.91
CA ALA A 24 9.76 9.46 -1.55
C ALA A 24 11.29 9.25 -1.44
N GLY A 25 12.02 9.18 -2.57
CA GLY A 25 13.45 8.89 -2.59
C GLY A 25 13.82 7.47 -2.13
N MET A 26 12.89 6.52 -2.25
CA MET A 26 13.05 5.15 -1.76
C MET A 26 13.10 4.13 -2.91
N PRO A 27 13.87 3.02 -2.75
CA PRO A 27 13.68 1.84 -3.58
C PRO A 27 12.25 1.32 -3.49
N VAL A 28 11.67 0.84 -4.59
CA VAL A 28 10.25 0.42 -4.64
C VAL A 28 9.93 -0.65 -3.60
N VAL A 29 10.80 -1.64 -3.42
CA VAL A 29 10.66 -2.69 -2.40
C VAL A 29 10.61 -2.10 -0.99
N ALA A 30 11.48 -1.15 -0.66
CA ALA A 30 11.51 -0.50 0.65
C ALA A 30 10.27 0.39 0.88
N TYR A 31 9.80 1.05 -0.18
CA TYR A 31 8.54 1.81 -0.15
C TYR A 31 7.36 0.87 0.13
N ILE A 32 7.22 -0.22 -0.63
CA ILE A 32 6.14 -1.20 -0.43
C ILE A 32 6.18 -1.81 0.98
N ARG A 33 7.37 -2.20 1.46
CA ARG A 33 7.55 -2.67 2.86
C ARG A 33 6.99 -1.66 3.86
N ARG A 34 7.35 -0.37 3.72
CA ARG A 34 6.88 0.71 4.58
C ARG A 34 5.36 0.83 4.55
N GLU A 35 4.77 0.84 3.35
CA GLU A 35 3.32 1.00 3.19
C GLU A 35 2.54 -0.21 3.73
N LEU A 36 3.02 -1.44 3.51
CA LEU A 36 2.40 -2.65 4.06
C LEU A 36 2.54 -2.72 5.60
N THR A 37 3.66 -2.26 6.14
CA THR A 37 3.86 -2.16 7.60
C THR A 37 2.90 -1.11 8.19
N ALA A 38 2.78 0.06 7.57
CA ALA A 38 1.83 1.09 7.99
C ALA A 38 0.38 0.63 7.86
N LEU A 39 0.05 -0.11 6.79
CA LEU A 39 -1.24 -0.74 6.59
C LEU A 39 -1.57 -1.72 7.71
N ALA A 40 -0.63 -2.57 8.10
CA ALA A 40 -0.81 -3.52 9.19
C ALA A 40 -1.00 -2.80 10.54
N GLY A 41 -0.29 -1.69 10.77
CA GLY A 41 -0.38 -0.91 12.02
C GLY A 41 -1.65 -0.07 12.18
N ARG A 42 -2.38 0.23 11.10
CA ARG A 42 -3.63 1.01 11.19
C ARG A 42 -4.84 0.12 11.46
N ARG A 43 -5.79 0.64 12.23
CA ARG A 43 -7.12 0.03 12.39
C ARG A 43 -7.93 0.20 11.09
N VAL A 44 -8.51 -0.88 10.59
CA VAL A 44 -9.40 -0.91 9.41
C VAL A 44 -10.69 -1.67 9.71
N PRO A 45 -11.76 -1.50 8.91
CA PRO A 45 -13.05 -2.14 9.19
C PRO A 45 -13.01 -3.67 9.34
N ILE A 46 -12.16 -4.35 8.58
CA ILE A 46 -12.02 -5.82 8.65
C ILE A 46 -11.48 -6.29 10.02
N ASP A 47 -10.80 -5.41 10.77
CA ASP A 47 -10.22 -5.80 12.05
C ASP A 47 -11.28 -6.15 13.10
N THR A 48 -12.51 -5.62 12.98
CA THR A 48 -13.62 -6.04 13.84
C THR A 48 -14.02 -7.49 13.57
N VAL A 49 -13.90 -7.95 12.32
CA VAL A 49 -14.12 -9.36 11.97
C VAL A 49 -12.97 -10.21 12.47
N VAL A 50 -11.73 -9.74 12.34
CA VAL A 50 -10.55 -10.41 12.90
C VAL A 50 -10.71 -10.63 14.40
N GLU A 51 -11.07 -9.59 15.15
CA GLU A 51 -11.31 -9.70 16.60
C GLU A 51 -12.42 -10.69 16.95
N PHE A 52 -13.51 -10.69 16.19
CA PHE A 52 -14.60 -11.64 16.38
C PHE A 52 -14.14 -13.08 16.13
N LEU A 53 -13.38 -13.33 15.06
CA LEU A 53 -12.87 -14.65 14.74
C LEU A 53 -11.84 -15.13 15.77
N ASP A 54 -10.93 -14.25 16.20
CA ASP A 54 -9.95 -14.56 17.24
C ASP A 54 -10.63 -14.93 18.57
N ALA A 55 -11.77 -14.31 18.90
CA ALA A 55 -12.54 -14.59 20.12
C ALA A 55 -13.39 -15.87 20.03
N GLU A 56 -14.10 -16.06 18.93
CA GLU A 56 -15.09 -17.14 18.78
C GLU A 56 -14.51 -18.43 18.19
N ARG A 57 -13.37 -18.34 17.50
CA ARG A 57 -12.71 -19.45 16.81
C ARG A 57 -11.19 -19.36 16.92
N PRO A 58 -10.62 -19.42 18.13
CA PRO A 58 -9.17 -19.32 18.33
C PRO A 58 -8.38 -20.43 17.61
N ASP A 59 -9.02 -21.58 17.37
CA ASP A 59 -8.43 -22.73 16.67
C ASP A 59 -8.68 -22.71 15.15
N GLN A 60 -9.24 -21.63 14.59
CA GLN A 60 -9.45 -21.54 13.16
C GLN A 60 -8.09 -21.59 12.44
N PRO A 61 -7.92 -22.47 11.44
CA PRO A 61 -6.70 -22.49 10.67
C PRO A 61 -6.47 -21.11 10.06
N GLY A 62 -5.22 -20.65 10.14
CA GLY A 62 -4.78 -19.40 9.52
C GLY A 62 -5.09 -19.36 8.01
N PRO A 63 -4.85 -18.22 7.35
CA PRO A 63 -5.10 -18.13 5.92
C PRO A 63 -4.31 -19.22 5.18
N GLU A 64 -4.78 -19.60 4.00
CA GLU A 64 -3.94 -20.36 3.08
C GLU A 64 -2.68 -19.54 2.78
N ILE A 65 -1.53 -20.04 3.24
CA ILE A 65 -0.21 -19.51 2.89
C ILE A 65 0.19 -20.24 1.62
N ASP A 66 -0.15 -19.64 0.49
CA ASP A 66 0.23 -20.12 -0.82
C ASP A 66 1.73 -19.87 -1.09
N SER A 67 2.28 -20.52 -2.12
CA SER A 67 3.71 -20.39 -2.48
C SER A 67 4.13 -18.94 -2.71
N ASP A 68 3.22 -18.12 -3.23
CA ASP A 68 3.52 -16.73 -3.61
C ASP A 68 3.56 -15.85 -2.36
N ALA A 69 2.80 -16.20 -1.31
CA ALA A 69 2.89 -15.54 -0.01
C ALA A 69 4.29 -15.68 0.63
N MET A 70 4.97 -16.81 0.44
CA MET A 70 6.35 -17.00 0.92
C MET A 70 7.36 -16.18 0.13
N VAL A 71 7.11 -15.95 -1.16
CA VAL A 71 7.95 -15.06 -1.98
C VAL A 71 7.77 -13.60 -1.55
N LEU A 72 6.54 -13.16 -1.29
CA LEU A 72 6.25 -11.82 -0.77
C LEU A 72 6.97 -11.55 0.55
N LEU A 73 6.95 -12.53 1.47
CA LEU A 73 7.61 -12.41 2.78
C LEU A 73 9.12 -12.19 2.63
N ASN A 74 9.76 -12.96 1.75
CA ASN A 74 11.19 -12.83 1.47
C ASN A 74 11.53 -11.54 0.71
N THR A 75 10.67 -11.13 -0.23
CA THR A 75 10.91 -9.96 -1.09
C THR A 75 10.82 -8.66 -0.31
N TYR A 76 9.80 -8.50 0.53
CA TYR A 76 9.59 -7.26 1.27
C TYR A 76 10.16 -7.26 2.68
N ASP A 77 10.60 -8.42 3.20
CA ASP A 77 11.17 -8.58 4.54
C ASP A 77 10.25 -7.95 5.62
N LEU A 78 8.96 -8.28 5.60
CA LEU A 78 7.99 -7.64 6.49
C LEU A 78 8.27 -7.97 7.96
N PRO A 79 8.12 -7.00 8.88
CA PRO A 79 8.12 -7.29 10.31
C PRO A 79 7.09 -8.37 10.68
N ALA A 80 7.42 -9.23 11.65
CA ALA A 80 6.60 -10.40 11.98
C ALA A 80 5.19 -10.03 12.48
N ASP A 81 5.06 -8.91 13.19
CA ASP A 81 3.78 -8.35 13.62
C ASP A 81 2.94 -7.84 12.44
N ALA A 82 3.58 -7.13 11.50
CA ALA A 82 2.92 -6.68 10.28
C ALA A 82 2.42 -7.87 9.44
N TRP A 83 3.27 -8.87 9.26
CA TRP A 83 2.92 -10.12 8.61
C TRP A 83 1.74 -10.82 9.31
N GLY A 84 1.81 -11.01 10.63
CA GLY A 84 0.76 -11.69 11.39
C GLY A 84 -0.59 -10.96 11.35
N MET A 85 -0.59 -9.62 11.26
CA MET A 85 -1.82 -8.86 11.06
C MET A 85 -2.39 -9.05 9.65
N LEU A 86 -1.56 -8.94 8.60
CA LEU A 86 -2.02 -9.15 7.21
C LEU A 86 -2.55 -10.57 6.99
N ALA A 87 -1.91 -11.58 7.59
CA ALA A 87 -2.37 -12.96 7.58
C ALA A 87 -3.76 -13.12 8.22
N ARG A 88 -3.97 -12.53 9.41
CA ARG A 88 -5.28 -12.56 10.07
C ARG A 88 -6.37 -11.88 9.24
N ARG A 89 -6.05 -10.75 8.61
CA ARG A 89 -6.99 -10.07 7.70
C ARG A 89 -7.32 -10.90 6.47
N ALA A 90 -6.32 -11.54 5.86
CA ALA A 90 -6.53 -12.45 4.74
C ALA A 90 -7.48 -13.61 5.13
N ALA A 91 -7.25 -14.23 6.30
CA ALA A 91 -8.12 -15.26 6.85
C ALA A 91 -9.55 -14.76 7.08
N ALA A 92 -9.72 -13.56 7.64
CA ALA A 92 -11.03 -12.95 7.83
C ALA A 92 -11.78 -12.69 6.52
N THR A 93 -11.06 -12.47 5.41
CA THR A 93 -11.64 -12.35 4.06
C THR A 93 -11.80 -13.67 3.32
N GLY A 94 -11.26 -14.78 3.84
CA GLY A 94 -11.22 -16.07 3.15
C GLY A 94 -10.35 -16.09 1.88
N LEU A 95 -9.40 -15.16 1.77
CA LEU A 95 -8.47 -15.07 0.64
C LEU A 95 -7.12 -15.70 1.00
N PRO A 96 -6.42 -16.30 0.02
CA PRO A 96 -4.98 -16.53 0.14
C PRO A 96 -4.25 -15.24 0.47
N LEU A 97 -3.15 -15.35 1.21
CA LEU A 97 -2.44 -14.17 1.69
C LEU A 97 -1.82 -13.35 0.55
N SER A 98 -1.33 -13.99 -0.50
CA SER A 98 -0.80 -13.28 -1.68
C SER A 98 -1.87 -12.44 -2.37
N ASP A 99 -3.07 -12.99 -2.56
CA ASP A 99 -4.21 -12.30 -3.15
C ASP A 99 -4.68 -11.12 -2.29
N TYR A 100 -4.73 -11.30 -0.97
CA TYR A 100 -5.07 -10.23 -0.05
C TYR A 100 -4.08 -9.07 -0.14
N VAL A 101 -2.77 -9.35 -0.07
CA VAL A 101 -1.72 -8.32 -0.20
C VAL A 101 -1.78 -7.62 -1.56
N ARG A 102 -2.00 -8.38 -2.64
CA ARG A 102 -2.19 -7.82 -3.99
C ARG A 102 -3.36 -6.84 -4.04
N GLN A 103 -4.52 -7.21 -3.48
CA GLN A 103 -5.68 -6.32 -3.43
C GLN A 103 -5.42 -5.05 -2.62
N GLU A 104 -4.69 -5.15 -1.51
CA GLU A 104 -4.32 -4.00 -0.70
C GLU A 104 -3.35 -3.06 -1.45
N LEU A 105 -2.38 -3.60 -2.20
CA LEU A 105 -1.48 -2.81 -3.06
C LEU A 105 -2.23 -2.10 -4.22
N ILE A 106 -3.18 -2.79 -4.85
CA ILE A 106 -4.07 -2.19 -5.86
C ILE A 106 -4.90 -1.08 -5.23
N THR A 107 -5.47 -1.31 -4.05
CA THR A 107 -6.27 -0.33 -3.32
C THR A 107 -5.43 0.89 -2.93
N LEU A 108 -4.19 0.66 -2.49
CA LEU A 108 -3.23 1.71 -2.17
C LEU A 108 -2.94 2.59 -3.39
N ALA A 109 -2.69 1.98 -4.55
CA ALA A 109 -2.42 2.72 -5.79
C ALA A 109 -3.65 3.48 -6.31
N ARG A 110 -4.87 2.96 -6.12
CA ARG A 110 -6.11 3.63 -6.55
C ARG A 110 -6.47 4.86 -5.72
N ARG A 111 -5.99 4.96 -4.48
CA ARG A 111 -6.28 6.11 -3.61
C ARG A 111 -5.33 7.25 -3.92
N SER A 112 -5.82 8.28 -4.60
CA SER A 112 -5.05 9.52 -4.82
C SER A 112 -4.74 10.22 -3.50
N THR A 113 -3.47 10.48 -3.26
CA THR A 113 -2.94 11.19 -2.10
C THR A 113 -2.68 12.66 -2.45
N ILE A 114 -2.51 13.50 -1.42
CA ILE A 114 -2.09 14.90 -1.63
C ILE A 114 -0.71 14.92 -2.29
N ASP A 115 0.18 14.01 -1.88
CA ASP A 115 1.53 13.91 -2.42
C ASP A 115 1.52 13.56 -3.91
N ASP A 116 0.57 12.73 -4.38
CA ASP A 116 0.40 12.46 -5.82
C ASP A 116 0.03 13.73 -6.57
N LEU A 117 -0.93 14.50 -6.06
CA LEU A 117 -1.36 15.75 -6.70
C LEU A 117 -0.22 16.77 -6.74
N VAL A 118 0.49 16.95 -5.61
CA VAL A 118 1.66 17.84 -5.54
C VAL A 118 2.74 17.40 -6.50
N GLN A 119 2.97 16.09 -6.62
CA GLN A 119 3.94 15.54 -7.56
C GLN A 119 3.53 15.80 -9.01
N GLU A 120 2.26 15.67 -9.36
CA GLU A 120 1.73 16.02 -10.70
C GLU A 120 1.97 17.49 -11.03
N PHE A 121 1.68 18.41 -10.09
CA PHE A 121 1.95 19.84 -10.30
C PHE A 121 3.45 20.15 -10.40
N ARG A 122 4.29 19.44 -9.63
CA ARG A 122 5.75 19.57 -9.71
C ARG A 122 6.28 19.10 -11.06
N GLU A 123 5.77 17.98 -11.58
CA GLU A 123 6.13 17.45 -12.90
C GLU A 123 5.68 18.42 -14.01
N ALA A 124 4.47 18.98 -13.91
CA ALA A 124 4.00 20.00 -14.86
C ALA A 124 4.90 21.24 -14.87
N LYS A 125 5.29 21.76 -13.70
CA LYS A 125 6.22 22.91 -13.59
C LYS A 125 7.63 22.60 -14.09
N GLN A 126 8.09 21.35 -13.97
CA GLN A 126 9.37 20.93 -14.54
C GLN A 126 9.32 20.85 -16.07
N GLN A 127 8.20 20.41 -16.64
CA GLN A 127 7.99 20.35 -18.08
C GLN A 127 7.81 21.75 -18.70
N ASP A 128 7.11 22.63 -17.98
CA ASP A 128 6.93 24.03 -18.36
C ASP A 128 7.25 24.97 -17.18
N PRO A 129 8.49 25.46 -17.10
CA PRO A 129 8.91 26.39 -16.05
C PRO A 129 8.21 27.75 -16.09
N SER A 130 7.47 28.08 -17.15
CA SER A 130 6.70 29.34 -17.22
C SER A 130 5.40 29.28 -16.42
N LEU A 131 4.99 28.09 -15.97
CA LEU A 131 3.84 27.90 -15.10
C LEU A 131 4.11 28.49 -13.70
N ASP A 132 3.40 29.57 -13.37
CA ASP A 132 3.39 30.17 -12.04
C ASP A 132 2.50 29.38 -11.08
N ILE A 133 2.97 28.18 -10.72
CA ILE A 133 2.30 27.30 -9.76
C ILE A 133 2.93 27.49 -8.38
N ASP A 134 2.11 27.98 -7.44
CA ASP A 134 2.39 27.97 -6.00
C ASP A 134 1.93 26.63 -5.41
N LEU A 135 2.89 25.71 -5.23
CA LEU A 135 2.63 24.38 -4.69
C LEU A 135 2.16 24.44 -3.22
N ASP A 136 2.62 25.42 -2.44
CA ASP A 136 2.27 25.53 -1.02
C ASP A 136 0.82 26.02 -0.87
N ALA A 137 0.38 26.93 -1.74
CA ALA A 137 -1.01 27.35 -1.83
C ALA A 137 -1.93 26.18 -2.22
N ILE A 138 -1.52 25.35 -3.18
CA ILE A 138 -2.28 24.15 -3.59
C ILE A 138 -2.41 23.16 -2.43
N VAL A 139 -1.32 22.85 -1.72
CA VAL A 139 -1.34 21.95 -0.56
C VAL A 139 -2.30 22.47 0.51
N SER A 140 -2.22 23.77 0.80
CA SER A 140 -3.06 24.42 1.80
C SER A 140 -4.55 24.37 1.42
N ALA A 141 -4.89 24.64 0.16
CA ALA A 141 -6.25 24.55 -0.35
C ALA A 141 -6.80 23.12 -0.26
N ILE A 142 -6.00 22.10 -0.63
CA ILE A 142 -6.42 20.70 -0.59
C ILE A 142 -6.65 20.24 0.85
N ARG A 143 -5.77 20.61 1.78
CA ARG A 143 -5.95 20.31 3.22
C ARG A 143 -7.23 20.93 3.76
N SER A 144 -7.46 22.22 3.45
CA SER A 144 -8.68 22.93 3.86
C SER A 144 -9.96 22.27 3.34
N VAL A 145 -10.02 21.86 2.07
CA VAL A 145 -11.19 21.17 1.49
C VAL A 145 -11.42 19.80 2.14
N ARG A 146 -10.36 19.12 2.57
CA ARG A 146 -10.44 17.81 3.24
C ARG A 146 -10.65 17.90 4.76
N GLY A 147 -10.73 19.11 5.32
CA GLY A 147 -10.86 19.33 6.77
C GLY A 147 -9.62 18.92 7.56
N GLN A 148 -8.44 19.00 6.94
CA GLN A 148 -7.13 18.77 7.56
C GLN A 148 -6.43 20.08 7.92
#